data_AF-A0A2M9M350-F1
#
_entry.id   AF-A0A2M9M350-F1
#
_cell.length_a   1.000
_cell.length_b   1.000
_cell.length_c   1.000
_cell.angle_alpha   90.00
_cell.angle_beta   90.00
_cell.angle_gamma   90.00
#
_symmetry.space_group_name_H-M   'P 1'
#
loop_
_entity.id
_entity.type
_entity.pdbx_description
1 polymer ?
#
loop_
_entity_poly.entity_id
_entity_poly.type
_entity_poly.pdbx_seq_one_letter_code
_entity_poly.pdbx_strand_id
1 'polypeptide(L)'
;MKITIYSWSISQTFGSFKVCTISGMAPEFRRDPDSGEILYDANGRPQVIPIQADASRFLVAPDADTKFSQLDETPLAGFLDAIELATKHLAALSQTPPHYLLGSMVNLSAEALAAAESALSRAVDEYKHAMGESWELVLFLCATVVGAQPDPRAEVLWKDAESRSLAQTVDALGKAVTMLNVPARAMWSRIPGVTARDVEEWAQIQEADDPGLRMADAMASAVAPAPGTERLAGGDGD
;
A
#
# COMPACT_ATOMS: atom_id res chain seq x y z
N MET A 1 -4.07 7.18 17.34
CA MET A 1 -5.10 6.40 16.62
C MET A 1 -5.64 5.21 17.43
N LYS A 2 -4.81 4.23 17.86
CA LYS A 2 -5.29 3.07 18.64
C LYS A 2 -6.06 3.42 19.93
N ILE A 3 -5.57 4.39 20.72
CA ILE A 3 -6.21 4.81 21.98
C ILE A 3 -7.58 5.47 21.72
N THR A 4 -7.69 6.27 20.66
CA THR A 4 -8.92 7.01 20.31
C THR A 4 -10.01 6.07 19.78
N ILE A 5 -9.67 5.16 18.86
CA ILE A 5 -10.63 4.18 18.32
C ILE A 5 -11.11 3.23 19.42
N TYR A 6 -10.20 2.79 20.29
CA TYR A 6 -10.57 1.96 21.45
C TYR A 6 -11.54 2.68 22.38
N SER A 7 -11.29 3.97 22.68
CA SER A 7 -12.19 4.78 23.49
C SER A 7 -13.57 4.94 22.84
N TRP A 8 -13.63 5.13 21.52
CA TRP A 8 -14.90 5.16 20.77
C TRP A 8 -15.64 3.83 20.79
N SER A 9 -14.93 2.71 20.67
CA SER A 9 -15.53 1.37 20.77
C SER A 9 -16.10 1.09 22.16
N ILE A 10 -15.42 1.54 23.21
CA ILE A 10 -15.95 1.48 24.58
C ILE A 10 -17.21 2.34 24.70
N SER A 11 -17.17 3.60 24.25
CA SER A 11 -18.32 4.50 24.30
C SER A 11 -19.52 3.94 23.52
N GLN A 12 -19.29 3.29 22.38
CA GLN A 12 -20.32 2.60 21.61
C GLN A 12 -20.99 1.50 22.45
N THR A 13 -20.22 0.71 23.19
CA THR A 13 -20.77 -0.39 24.01
C THR A 13 -21.68 0.14 25.13
N PHE A 14 -21.37 1.31 25.68
CA PHE A 14 -22.20 1.94 26.71
C PHE A 14 -23.44 2.66 26.17
N GLY A 15 -23.42 3.11 24.91
CA GLY A 15 -24.53 3.85 24.29
C GLY A 15 -25.42 3.04 23.34
N SER A 16 -25.08 1.78 23.06
CA SER A 16 -25.76 0.96 22.03
C SER A 16 -27.02 0.25 22.51
N PHE A 17 -27.29 0.22 23.82
CA PHE A 17 -28.48 -0.42 24.35
C PHE A 17 -29.51 0.62 24.74
N LYS A 18 -30.75 0.36 24.37
CA LYS A 18 -31.87 1.17 24.79
C LYS A 18 -32.21 0.87 26.24
N VAL A 19 -32.36 1.90 27.06
CA VAL A 19 -32.69 1.75 28.47
C VAL A 19 -34.20 1.85 28.64
N CYS A 20 -34.84 0.78 29.10
CA CYS A 20 -36.25 0.79 29.46
C CYS A 20 -36.40 1.42 30.85
N THR A 21 -37.31 2.37 30.98
CA THR A 21 -37.61 3.06 32.23
C THR A 21 -39.09 2.88 32.57
N ILE A 22 -39.35 2.73 33.87
CA ILE A 22 -40.71 2.61 34.41
C ILE A 22 -40.87 3.77 35.39
N SER A 23 -41.94 4.55 35.20
CA SER A 23 -42.29 5.64 36.11
C SER A 23 -43.69 5.44 36.66
N GLY A 24 -43.87 5.71 37.96
CA GLY A 24 -45.16 5.60 38.64
C GLY A 24 -45.55 4.20 39.13
N MET A 25 -44.66 3.21 39.09
CA MET A 25 -44.95 1.85 39.57
C MET A 25 -44.71 1.74 41.09
N ALA A 26 -45.70 1.27 41.83
CA ALA A 26 -45.54 0.91 43.24
C ALA A 26 -44.79 -0.44 43.39
N PRO A 27 -43.91 -0.59 44.40
CA PRO A 27 -43.23 -1.86 44.63
C PRO A 27 -44.22 -2.94 45.09
N GLU A 28 -44.19 -4.09 44.42
CA GLU A 28 -44.93 -5.27 44.88
C GLU A 28 -44.19 -5.94 46.03
N PHE A 29 -44.91 -6.27 47.09
CA PHE A 29 -44.34 -6.93 48.27
C PHE A 29 -44.69 -8.42 48.28
N ARG A 30 -43.73 -9.25 48.69
CA ARG A 30 -43.93 -10.69 48.86
C ARG A 30 -44.95 -10.94 49.98
N ARG A 31 -45.98 -11.72 49.68
CA ARG A 31 -47.02 -12.11 50.62
C ARG A 31 -46.91 -13.59 50.98
N ASP A 32 -47.28 -13.91 52.21
CA ASP A 32 -47.37 -15.27 52.70
C ASP A 32 -48.54 -16.02 52.02
N PRO A 33 -48.35 -17.23 51.48
CA PRO A 33 -49.37 -17.94 50.69
C PRO A 33 -50.66 -18.26 51.45
N ASP A 34 -50.59 -18.42 52.76
CA ASP A 34 -51.72 -18.87 53.59
C ASP A 34 -52.45 -17.72 54.31
N SER A 35 -51.76 -16.62 54.64
CA SER A 35 -52.31 -15.48 55.40
C SER A 35 -52.51 -14.21 54.57
N GLY A 36 -51.86 -14.09 53.41
CA GLY A 36 -51.96 -12.92 52.53
C GLY A 36 -51.28 -11.65 53.08
N GLU A 37 -50.62 -11.74 54.24
CA GLU A 37 -49.88 -10.64 54.86
C GLU A 37 -48.52 -10.43 54.18
N ILE A 38 -48.03 -9.19 54.21
CA ILE A 38 -46.72 -8.82 53.65
C ILE A 38 -45.62 -9.40 54.53
N LEU A 39 -44.67 -10.11 53.93
CA LEU A 39 -43.50 -10.63 54.62
C LEU A 39 -42.52 -9.49 54.88
N TYR A 40 -42.14 -9.32 56.14
CA TYR A 40 -41.10 -8.38 56.55
C TYR A 40 -39.75 -9.10 56.65
N ASP A 41 -38.67 -8.39 56.34
CA ASP A 41 -37.30 -8.85 56.58
C ASP A 41 -36.94 -8.75 58.08
N ALA A 42 -35.75 -9.25 58.45
CA ALA A 42 -35.25 -9.21 59.83
C ALA A 42 -35.09 -7.78 60.40
N ASN A 43 -35.21 -6.74 59.56
CA ASN A 43 -35.10 -5.33 59.93
C ASN A 43 -36.45 -4.59 59.90
N GLY A 44 -37.57 -5.31 59.75
CA GLY A 44 -38.91 -4.74 59.72
C GLY A 44 -39.27 -4.01 58.42
N ARG A 45 -38.54 -4.25 57.32
CA ARG A 45 -38.88 -3.71 55.99
C ARG A 45 -39.65 -4.75 55.18
N PRO A 46 -40.69 -4.36 54.44
CA PRO A 46 -41.43 -5.31 53.61
C PRO A 46 -40.54 -5.85 52.48
N GLN A 47 -40.56 -7.17 52.26
CA GLN A 47 -39.77 -7.82 51.22
C GLN A 47 -40.34 -7.47 49.84
N VAL A 48 -39.58 -6.72 49.05
CA VAL A 48 -39.96 -6.32 47.69
C VAL A 48 -39.68 -7.47 46.71
N ILE A 49 -40.60 -7.73 45.79
CA ILE A 49 -40.38 -8.61 44.65
C ILE A 49 -39.60 -7.82 43.59
N PRO A 50 -38.38 -8.23 43.21
CA PRO A 50 -37.64 -7.52 42.18
C PRO A 50 -38.32 -7.66 40.83
N ILE A 51 -38.48 -6.54 40.11
CA ILE A 51 -39.04 -6.51 38.76
C ILE A 51 -38.18 -7.39 37.85
N GLN A 52 -38.79 -8.44 37.29
CA GLN A 52 -38.12 -9.38 36.40
C GLN A 52 -38.13 -8.83 34.97
N ALA A 53 -37.18 -7.95 34.66
CA ALA A 53 -36.97 -7.44 33.31
C ALA A 53 -36.06 -8.40 32.52
N ASP A 54 -36.67 -9.29 31.74
CA ASP A 54 -36.00 -10.24 30.85
C ASP A 54 -36.55 -10.06 29.42
N ALA A 55 -35.72 -10.27 28.40
CA ALA A 55 -36.13 -10.19 26.99
C ALA A 55 -37.29 -11.14 26.63
N SER A 56 -37.48 -12.22 27.41
CA SER A 56 -38.56 -13.20 27.25
C SER A 56 -39.85 -12.84 27.98
N ARG A 57 -39.89 -11.75 28.75
CA ARG A 57 -41.02 -11.40 29.63
C ARG A 57 -41.60 -10.03 29.29
N PHE A 58 -42.93 -9.96 29.32
CA PHE A 58 -43.64 -8.69 29.24
C PHE A 58 -43.57 -7.95 30.57
N LEU A 59 -43.29 -6.64 30.51
CA LEU A 59 -43.45 -5.75 31.64
C LEU A 59 -44.93 -5.38 31.76
N VAL A 60 -45.54 -5.74 32.89
CA VAL A 60 -46.95 -5.46 33.20
C VAL A 60 -46.99 -4.69 34.51
N ALA A 61 -47.84 -3.68 34.59
CA ALA A 61 -48.07 -2.92 35.82
C ALA A 61 -49.57 -2.95 36.19
N PRO A 62 -49.90 -3.10 37.48
CA PRO A 62 -51.29 -3.10 37.96
C PRO A 62 -51.91 -1.70 37.99
N ASP A 63 -51.10 -0.65 38.15
CA ASP A 63 -51.57 0.74 38.24
C ASP A 63 -51.74 1.37 36.84
N ALA A 64 -52.91 1.97 36.60
CA ALA A 64 -53.25 2.60 35.32
C ALA A 64 -52.37 3.82 34.98
N ASP A 65 -51.75 4.46 35.97
CA ASP A 65 -50.86 5.61 35.80
C ASP A 65 -49.40 5.22 35.51
N THR A 66 -49.07 3.92 35.49
CA THR A 66 -47.71 3.46 35.21
C THR A 66 -47.34 3.71 33.75
N LYS A 67 -46.23 4.42 33.52
CA LYS A 67 -45.72 4.70 32.18
C LYS A 67 -44.41 3.96 31.93
N PHE A 68 -44.45 3.11 30.91
CA PHE A 68 -43.26 2.51 30.31
C PHE A 68 -42.71 3.44 29.24
N SER A 69 -41.42 3.77 29.33
CA SER A 69 -40.75 4.60 28.35
C SER A 69 -39.36 4.03 28.06
N GLN A 70 -38.72 4.54 27.01
CA GLN A 70 -37.41 4.12 26.57
C GLN A 70 -36.55 5.36 26.37
N LEU A 71 -35.33 5.32 26.88
CA LEU A 71 -34.30 6.27 26.51
C LEU A 71 -33.68 5.82 25.20
N ASP A 72 -33.61 6.75 24.25
CA ASP A 72 -33.02 6.48 22.94
C ASP A 72 -31.54 6.11 23.06
N GLU A 73 -31.11 5.26 22.15
CA GLU A 73 -29.70 4.90 22.01
C GLU A 73 -28.88 6.06 21.43
N THR A 74 -27.57 6.03 21.69
CA THR A 74 -26.67 7.01 21.09
C THR A 74 -26.49 6.69 19.60
N PRO A 75 -26.75 7.65 18.68
CA PRO A 75 -26.60 7.39 17.25
C PRO A 75 -25.14 7.08 16.89
N LEU A 76 -24.93 5.95 16.20
CA LEU A 76 -23.58 5.46 15.87
C LEU A 76 -22.90 6.22 14.72
N ALA A 77 -23.66 6.98 13.93
CA ALA A 77 -23.16 7.66 12.73
C ALA A 77 -21.96 8.58 13.03
N GLY A 78 -22.02 9.36 14.11
CA GLY A 78 -20.93 10.28 14.47
C GLY A 78 -19.60 9.58 14.79
N PHE A 79 -19.63 8.33 15.26
CA PHE A 79 -18.41 7.55 15.48
C PHE A 79 -17.80 7.04 14.17
N LEU A 80 -18.64 6.64 13.22
CA LEU A 80 -18.21 6.23 11.89
C LEU A 80 -17.54 7.41 11.15
N ASP A 81 -18.17 8.58 11.18
CA ASP A 81 -17.63 9.81 10.59
C ASP A 81 -16.27 10.19 11.20
N ALA A 82 -16.14 10.03 12.52
CA ALA A 82 -14.90 10.33 13.22
C ALA A 82 -13.77 9.34 12.86
N ILE A 83 -14.08 8.06 12.64
CA ILE A 83 -13.11 7.05 12.16
C ILE A 83 -12.70 7.35 10.72
N GLU A 84 -13.65 7.72 9.86
CA GLU A 84 -13.37 8.10 8.48
C GLU A 84 -12.45 9.33 8.42
N LEU A 85 -12.75 10.36 9.23
CA LEU A 85 -11.93 11.57 9.34
C LEU A 85 -10.52 11.25 9.85
N ALA A 86 -10.39 10.41 10.88
CA ALA A 86 -9.09 9.97 11.38
C ALA A 86 -8.28 9.23 10.31
N THR A 87 -8.94 8.41 9.48
CA THR A 87 -8.32 7.70 8.35
C THR A 87 -7.87 8.67 7.27
N LYS A 88 -8.65 9.70 6.96
CA LYS A 88 -8.26 10.78 6.03
C LYS A 88 -7.04 11.56 6.53
N HIS A 89 -6.99 11.88 7.83
CA HIS A 89 -5.82 12.54 8.41
C HIS A 89 -4.57 11.66 8.38
N LEU A 90 -4.71 10.36 8.66
CA LEU A 90 -3.62 9.41 8.54
C LEU A 90 -3.10 9.38 7.09
N ALA A 91 -3.99 9.26 6.11
CA ALA A 91 -3.66 9.25 4.68
C ALA A 91 -2.87 10.50 4.27
N ALA A 92 -3.32 11.68 4.73
CA ALA A 92 -2.62 12.94 4.46
C ALA A 92 -1.21 12.98 5.08
N LEU A 93 -1.06 12.50 6.32
CA LEU A 93 0.24 12.49 7.02
C LEU A 93 1.22 11.48 6.42
N SER A 94 0.74 10.28 6.07
CA SER A 94 1.57 9.24 5.46
C SER A 94 1.79 9.46 3.96
N GLN A 95 1.19 10.51 3.39
CA GLN A 95 1.15 10.77 1.95
C GLN A 95 0.62 9.57 1.16
N THR A 96 -0.22 8.74 1.79
CA THR A 96 -0.87 7.59 1.17
C THR A 96 -2.18 8.05 0.57
N PRO A 97 -2.48 7.70 -0.70
CA PRO A 97 -3.73 8.12 -1.32
C PRO A 97 -4.94 7.60 -0.51
N PRO A 98 -5.92 8.45 -0.14
CA PRO A 98 -7.04 8.05 0.72
C PRO A 98 -7.87 6.90 0.16
N HIS A 99 -7.94 6.78 -1.17
CA HIS A 99 -8.68 5.72 -1.84
C HIS A 99 -8.07 4.32 -1.65
N TYR A 100 -6.78 4.21 -1.27
CA TYR A 100 -6.16 2.94 -0.87
C TYR A 100 -6.69 2.44 0.48
N LEU A 101 -7.12 3.36 1.35
CA LEU A 101 -7.55 3.05 2.72
C LEU A 101 -9.08 2.97 2.86
N LEU A 102 -9.80 3.81 2.11
CA LEU A 102 -11.26 3.95 2.25
C LEU A 102 -12.05 3.11 1.24
N GLY A 103 -11.40 2.58 0.18
CA GLY A 103 -12.05 1.73 -0.83
C GLY A 103 -13.13 2.40 -1.68
N SER A 104 -13.50 3.65 -1.39
CA SER A 104 -14.53 4.41 -2.10
C SER A 104 -13.97 5.01 -3.39
N MET A 105 -13.77 4.20 -4.42
CA MET A 105 -13.49 4.66 -5.78
C MET A 105 -14.80 4.78 -6.55
N VAL A 106 -15.54 5.87 -6.34
CA VAL A 106 -16.72 6.19 -7.15
C VAL A 106 -16.40 7.42 -8.00
N ASN A 107 -16.40 7.25 -9.33
CA ASN A 107 -16.30 8.31 -10.33
C ASN A 107 -14.98 9.15 -10.37
N LEU A 108 -13.82 8.59 -10.03
CA LEU A 108 -12.55 9.27 -10.34
C LEU A 108 -12.11 9.00 -11.78
N SER A 109 -11.69 10.05 -12.49
CA SER A 109 -11.00 9.92 -13.79
C SER A 109 -9.53 9.50 -13.57
N ALA A 110 -8.87 9.05 -14.64
CA ALA A 110 -7.45 8.70 -14.59
C ALA A 110 -6.57 9.88 -14.13
N GLU A 111 -6.92 11.11 -14.52
CA GLU A 111 -6.23 12.33 -14.12
C GLU A 111 -6.43 12.64 -12.63
N ALA A 112 -7.63 12.40 -12.11
CA ALA A 112 -7.92 12.58 -10.69
C ALA A 112 -7.18 11.54 -9.82
N LEU A 113 -7.04 10.30 -10.31
CA LEU A 113 -6.22 9.27 -9.67
C LEU A 113 -4.73 9.68 -9.69
N ALA A 114 -4.20 10.08 -10.85
CA ALA A 114 -2.81 10.52 -10.96
C ALA A 114 -2.51 11.74 -10.06
N ALA A 115 -3.43 12.69 -9.96
CA ALA A 115 -3.30 13.82 -9.05
C ALA A 115 -3.30 13.38 -7.57
N ALA A 116 -4.13 12.41 -7.21
CA ALA A 116 -4.18 11.85 -5.86
C ALA A 116 -2.92 11.04 -5.49
N GLU A 117 -2.28 10.41 -6.47
CA GLU A 117 -1.03 9.66 -6.29
C GLU A 117 0.22 10.55 -6.31
N SER A 118 0.13 11.78 -6.79
CA SER A 118 1.31 12.67 -6.94
C SER A 118 2.08 12.90 -5.65
N ALA A 119 1.40 13.03 -4.51
CA ALA A 119 2.07 13.17 -3.21
C ALA A 119 2.85 11.90 -2.84
N LEU A 120 2.25 10.73 -3.07
CA LEU A 120 2.91 9.45 -2.84
C LEU A 120 4.13 9.28 -3.75
N SER A 121 4.01 9.60 -5.04
CA SER A 121 5.14 9.51 -5.99
C SER A 121 6.31 10.39 -5.54
N ARG A 122 6.03 11.61 -5.08
CA ARG A 122 7.08 12.51 -4.54
C ARG A 122 7.74 11.94 -3.29
N ALA A 123 6.97 11.39 -2.36
CA ALA A 123 7.53 10.74 -1.18
C ALA A 123 8.41 9.54 -1.56
N VAL A 124 7.96 8.72 -2.50
CA VAL A 124 8.72 7.56 -3.01
C VAL A 124 10.03 8.02 -3.64
N ASP A 125 10.03 9.09 -4.42
CA ASP A 125 11.24 9.64 -5.03
C ASP A 125 12.22 10.20 -3.98
N GLU A 126 11.72 10.87 -2.94
CA GLU A 126 12.53 11.31 -1.81
C GLU A 126 13.19 10.13 -1.08
N TYR A 127 12.44 9.06 -0.83
CA TYR A 127 12.99 7.83 -0.22
C TYR A 127 14.02 7.15 -1.11
N LYS A 128 13.76 7.03 -2.42
CA LYS A 128 14.72 6.46 -3.38
C LYS A 128 16.02 7.24 -3.39
N HIS A 129 15.95 8.57 -3.34
CA HIS A 129 17.14 9.42 -3.28
C HIS A 129 17.91 9.21 -1.97
N ALA A 130 17.26 9.37 -0.81
CA ALA A 130 17.92 9.24 0.49
C ALA A 130 18.51 7.84 0.74
N MET A 131 17.78 6.79 0.34
CA MET A 131 18.28 5.42 0.43
C MET A 131 19.35 5.13 -0.62
N GLY A 132 19.25 5.72 -1.82
CA GLY A 132 20.26 5.62 -2.88
C GLY A 132 21.62 6.09 -2.39
N GLU A 133 21.69 7.32 -1.88
CA GLU A 133 22.91 7.92 -1.31
C GLU A 133 23.51 7.04 -0.19
N SER A 134 22.65 6.47 0.66
CA SER A 134 23.11 5.57 1.73
C SER A 134 23.75 4.29 1.18
N TRP A 135 23.16 3.71 0.13
CA TRP A 135 23.70 2.52 -0.54
C TRP A 135 24.96 2.81 -1.34
N GLU A 136 25.04 3.96 -2.00
CA GLU A 136 26.23 4.43 -2.73
C GLU A 136 27.40 4.58 -1.77
N LEU A 137 27.18 5.19 -0.60
CA LEU A 137 28.20 5.28 0.45
C LEU A 137 28.67 3.91 0.93
N VAL A 138 27.75 2.96 1.12
CA VAL A 138 28.10 1.59 1.50
C VAL A 138 28.99 0.94 0.43
N LEU A 139 28.62 1.04 -0.85
CA LEU A 139 29.39 0.50 -1.96
C LEU A 139 30.76 1.17 -2.09
N PHE A 140 30.83 2.48 -1.89
CA PHE A 140 32.07 3.25 -1.87
C PHE A 140 33.03 2.74 -0.78
N LEU A 141 32.52 2.54 0.44
CA LEU A 141 33.30 1.99 1.56
C LEU A 141 33.76 0.56 1.28
N CYS A 142 32.90 -0.29 0.74
CA CYS A 142 33.25 -1.65 0.34
C CYS A 142 34.38 -1.68 -0.71
N ALA A 143 34.29 -0.83 -1.74
CA ALA A 143 35.33 -0.72 -2.76
C ALA A 143 36.67 -0.28 -2.15
N THR A 144 36.63 0.70 -1.24
CA THR A 144 37.82 1.19 -0.51
C THR A 144 38.48 0.07 0.29
N VAL A 145 37.70 -0.77 0.99
CA VAL A 145 38.22 -1.90 1.79
C VAL A 145 38.86 -2.98 0.90
N VAL A 146 38.29 -3.25 -0.27
CA VAL A 146 38.81 -4.25 -1.23
C VAL A 146 40.00 -3.72 -2.05
N GLY A 147 40.33 -2.43 -1.91
CA GLY A 147 41.39 -1.77 -2.68
C GLY A 147 41.01 -1.48 -4.14
N ALA A 148 39.71 -1.54 -4.46
CA ALA A 148 39.18 -1.04 -5.72
C ALA A 148 39.09 0.49 -5.68
N GLN A 149 39.20 1.14 -6.84
CA GLN A 149 38.95 2.58 -6.96
C GLN A 149 37.44 2.81 -7.08
N PRO A 150 36.77 3.38 -6.07
CA PRO A 150 35.35 3.70 -6.20
C PRO A 150 35.15 4.85 -7.20
N ASP A 151 34.15 4.72 -8.07
CA ASP A 151 33.71 5.83 -8.91
C ASP A 151 32.78 6.74 -8.10
N PRO A 152 33.13 8.02 -7.86
CA PRO A 152 32.27 8.96 -7.14
C PRO A 152 31.01 9.37 -7.95
N ARG A 153 30.88 8.93 -9.21
CA ARG A 153 29.69 9.15 -10.05
C ARG A 153 28.76 7.94 -10.12
N ALA A 154 29.06 6.88 -9.37
CA ALA A 154 28.19 5.71 -9.33
C ALA A 154 26.87 6.07 -8.64
N GLU A 155 25.75 5.78 -9.31
CA GLU A 155 24.41 6.04 -8.81
C GLU A 155 23.61 4.74 -8.68
N VAL A 156 22.74 4.66 -7.68
CA VAL A 156 21.81 3.54 -7.50
C VAL A 156 20.61 3.71 -8.43
N LEU A 157 20.47 2.76 -9.36
CA LEU A 157 19.31 2.66 -10.24
C LEU A 157 18.22 1.81 -9.60
N TRP A 158 17.10 2.45 -9.28
CA TRP A 158 15.91 1.77 -8.78
C TRP A 158 15.06 1.23 -9.92
N LYS A 159 14.56 0.01 -9.78
CA LYS A 159 13.58 -0.55 -10.71
C LYS A 159 12.30 0.27 -10.66
N ASP A 160 11.79 0.67 -11.83
CA ASP A 160 10.45 1.25 -11.92
C ASP A 160 9.40 0.16 -11.67
N ALA A 161 8.55 0.41 -10.67
CA ALA A 161 7.47 -0.49 -10.26
C ALA A 161 6.10 0.02 -10.71
N GLU A 162 6.03 1.16 -11.40
CA GLU A 162 4.76 1.70 -11.87
C GLU A 162 4.16 0.83 -12.97
N SER A 163 2.86 0.54 -12.85
CA SER A 163 2.08 -0.16 -13.88
C SER A 163 1.68 0.80 -14.99
N ARG A 164 2.64 1.39 -15.69
CA ARG A 164 2.36 2.14 -16.94
C ARG A 164 2.16 1.16 -18.08
N SER A 165 1.35 1.54 -19.07
CA SER A 165 1.26 0.76 -20.30
C SER A 165 2.63 0.73 -20.98
N LEU A 166 3.18 -0.47 -21.17
CA LEU A 166 4.43 -0.67 -21.90
C LEU A 166 4.35 -0.05 -23.30
N ALA A 167 3.19 -0.18 -23.96
CA ALA A 167 2.97 0.38 -25.29
C ALA A 167 3.07 1.92 -25.31
N GLN A 168 2.49 2.60 -24.31
CA GLN A 168 2.59 4.07 -24.20
C GLN A 168 4.02 4.51 -23.91
N THR A 169 4.74 3.75 -23.08
CA THR A 169 6.14 4.05 -22.73
C THR A 169 7.06 3.89 -23.94
N VAL A 170 6.91 2.79 -24.68
CA VAL A 170 7.71 2.54 -25.90
C VAL A 170 7.39 3.56 -26.99
N ASP A 171 6.13 3.95 -27.18
CA ASP A 171 5.77 5.02 -28.12
C ASP A 171 6.41 6.37 -27.74
N ALA A 172 6.37 6.73 -26.45
CA ALA A 172 7.02 7.94 -25.96
C ALA A 172 8.55 7.90 -26.15
N LEU A 173 9.20 6.76 -25.87
CA LEU A 173 10.64 6.58 -26.09
C LEU A 173 10.99 6.63 -27.59
N GLY A 174 10.18 6.02 -28.46
CA GLY A 174 10.37 6.08 -29.92
C GLY A 174 10.24 7.52 -30.45
N LYS A 175 9.30 8.30 -29.91
CA LYS A 175 9.18 9.73 -30.21
C LYS A 175 10.38 10.53 -29.69
N ALA A 176 10.92 10.21 -28.52
CA ALA A 176 12.12 10.86 -28.01
C ALA A 176 13.34 10.63 -28.92
N VAL A 177 13.54 9.40 -29.40
CA VAL A 177 14.62 9.08 -30.35
C VAL A 177 14.43 9.83 -31.67
N THR A 178 13.20 9.87 -32.21
CA THR A 178 12.95 10.45 -33.54
C THR A 178 12.83 11.97 -33.55
N MET A 179 12.17 12.56 -32.55
CA MET A 179 11.89 14.01 -32.51
C MET A 179 13.00 14.81 -31.84
N LEU A 180 13.61 14.26 -30.79
CA LEU A 180 14.67 14.94 -30.01
C LEU A 180 16.07 14.45 -30.39
N ASN A 181 16.17 13.50 -31.34
CA ASN A 181 17.41 12.88 -31.78
C ASN A 181 18.25 12.31 -30.62
N VAL A 182 17.56 11.81 -29.59
CA VAL A 182 18.22 11.15 -28.45
C VAL A 182 18.81 9.82 -28.93
N PRO A 183 20.06 9.48 -28.59
CA PRO A 183 20.66 8.22 -28.99
C PRO A 183 19.79 7.03 -28.58
N ALA A 184 19.44 6.17 -29.53
CA ALA A 184 18.57 5.01 -29.29
C ALA A 184 19.11 4.11 -28.16
N ARG A 185 20.44 3.93 -28.13
CA ARG A 185 21.14 3.16 -27.08
C ARG A 185 20.94 3.71 -25.67
N ALA A 186 20.80 5.04 -25.53
CA ALA A 186 20.54 5.65 -24.23
C ALA A 186 19.12 5.39 -23.71
N MET A 187 18.18 5.02 -24.59
CA MET A 187 16.79 4.76 -24.23
C MET A 187 16.53 3.31 -23.80
N TRP A 188 17.44 2.37 -24.09
CA TRP A 188 17.26 0.97 -23.74
C TRP A 188 17.10 0.74 -22.23
N SER A 189 17.90 1.44 -21.42
CA SER A 189 17.80 1.38 -19.95
C SER A 189 16.54 2.03 -19.38
N ARG A 190 15.80 2.80 -20.20
CA ARG A 190 14.55 3.46 -19.81
C ARG A 190 13.31 2.63 -20.10
N ILE A 191 13.46 1.50 -20.79
CA ILE A 191 12.35 0.59 -21.08
C ILE A 191 12.00 -0.18 -19.79
N PRO A 192 10.73 -0.17 -19.34
CA PRO A 192 10.33 -0.87 -18.12
C PRO A 192 10.67 -2.37 -18.19
N GLY A 193 11.30 -2.87 -17.12
CA GLY A 193 11.66 -4.29 -16.99
C GLY A 193 12.99 -4.70 -17.61
N VAL A 194 13.66 -3.82 -18.35
CA VAL A 194 14.99 -4.07 -18.91
C VAL A 194 16.05 -3.92 -17.82
N THR A 195 16.96 -4.90 -17.73
CA THR A 195 18.08 -4.89 -16.77
C THR A 195 19.36 -4.39 -17.43
N ALA A 196 20.35 -4.00 -16.61
CA ALA A 196 21.67 -3.60 -17.12
C ALA A 196 22.34 -4.70 -17.97
N ARG A 197 22.10 -5.97 -17.64
CA ARG A 197 22.58 -7.12 -18.44
C ARG A 197 21.94 -7.14 -19.82
N ASP A 198 20.64 -6.89 -19.91
CA ASP A 198 19.93 -6.91 -21.20
C ASP A 198 20.41 -5.77 -22.11
N VAL A 199 20.71 -4.59 -21.55
CA VAL A 199 21.30 -3.46 -22.29
C VAL A 199 22.68 -3.81 -22.85
N GLU A 200 23.52 -4.48 -22.03
CA GLU A 200 24.85 -4.93 -22.45
C GLU A 200 24.75 -6.00 -23.56
N GLU A 201 23.84 -6.96 -23.42
CA GLU A 201 23.58 -7.97 -24.45
C GLU A 201 23.11 -7.34 -25.77
N TRP A 202 22.19 -6.38 -25.72
CA TRP A 202 21.73 -5.67 -26.92
C TRP A 202 22.83 -4.83 -27.57
N ALA A 203 23.71 -4.24 -26.77
CA ALA A 203 24.87 -3.51 -27.29
C ALA A 203 25.81 -4.43 -28.07
N GLN A 204 26.11 -5.61 -27.52
CA GLN A 204 26.98 -6.59 -28.17
C GLN A 204 26.36 -7.12 -29.46
N ILE A 205 25.04 -7.37 -29.48
CA ILE A 205 24.31 -7.78 -30.69
C ILE A 205 24.39 -6.69 -31.76
N GLN A 206 24.14 -5.42 -31.39
CA GLN A 206 24.20 -4.32 -32.34
C GLN A 206 25.60 -4.13 -32.94
N GLU A 207 26.64 -4.28 -32.13
CA GLU A 207 28.03 -4.15 -32.56
C GLU A 207 28.45 -5.30 -33.49
N ALA A 208 27.96 -6.52 -33.24
CA ALA A 208 28.16 -7.66 -34.13
C ALA A 208 27.40 -7.52 -35.47
N ASP A 209 26.26 -6.82 -35.47
CA ASP A 209 25.44 -6.57 -36.66
C ASP A 209 25.85 -5.31 -37.44
N ASP A 210 26.84 -4.53 -36.98
CA ASP A 210 27.27 -3.29 -37.66
C ASP A 210 27.84 -3.60 -39.06
N PRO A 211 27.18 -3.15 -40.16
CA PRO A 211 27.63 -3.40 -41.53
C PRO A 211 29.04 -2.85 -41.80
N GLY A 212 29.43 -1.78 -41.10
CA GLY A 212 30.75 -1.16 -41.22
C GLY A 212 31.85 -2.05 -40.65
N LEU A 213 31.62 -2.66 -39.48
CA LEU A 213 32.54 -3.66 -38.93
C LEU A 213 32.58 -4.93 -39.78
N ARG A 214 31.44 -5.41 -40.28
CA ARG A 214 31.40 -6.58 -41.18
C ARG A 214 32.12 -6.33 -42.50
N MET A 215 32.05 -5.12 -43.05
CA MET A 215 32.78 -4.71 -44.25
C MET A 215 34.28 -4.55 -43.96
N ALA A 216 34.63 -3.99 -42.81
CA ALA A 216 36.02 -3.86 -42.36
C ALA A 216 36.67 -5.23 -42.10
N ASP A 217 35.96 -6.16 -41.46
CA ASP A 217 36.40 -7.55 -41.26
C ASP A 217 36.49 -8.30 -42.58
N ALA A 218 35.51 -8.12 -43.48
CA ALA A 218 35.56 -8.70 -44.82
C ALA A 218 36.77 -8.16 -45.62
N MET A 219 37.07 -6.86 -45.55
CA MET A 219 38.26 -6.27 -46.15
C MET A 219 39.56 -6.74 -45.50
N ALA A 220 39.61 -6.83 -44.16
CA ALA A 220 40.78 -7.32 -43.43
C ALA A 220 41.07 -8.80 -43.76
N SER A 221 40.04 -9.63 -43.87
CA SER A 221 40.15 -11.03 -44.29
C SER A 221 40.57 -11.19 -45.76
N ALA A 222 40.23 -10.22 -46.63
CA ALA A 222 40.65 -10.20 -48.04
C ALA A 222 42.10 -9.68 -48.23
N VAL A 223 42.64 -8.93 -47.26
CA VAL A 223 44.00 -8.37 -47.28
C VAL A 223 45.01 -9.27 -46.55
N ALA A 224 44.56 -10.25 -45.75
CA ALA A 224 45.44 -11.24 -45.16
C ALA A 224 46.13 -12.09 -46.26
N PRO A 225 47.47 -12.13 -46.34
CA PRO A 225 48.15 -12.91 -47.36
C PRO A 225 47.90 -14.40 -47.12
N ALA A 226 47.60 -15.13 -48.19
CA ALA A 226 47.48 -16.58 -48.16
C ALA A 226 48.74 -17.17 -47.50
N PRO A 227 48.63 -18.10 -46.53
CA PRO A 227 49.79 -18.79 -46.00
C PRO A 227 50.51 -19.45 -47.18
N GLY A 228 51.75 -19.03 -47.39
CA GLY A 228 52.56 -19.45 -48.53
C GLY A 228 52.58 -20.96 -48.65
N THR A 229 52.12 -21.46 -49.79
CA THR A 229 52.34 -22.85 -50.18
C THR A 229 53.84 -23.05 -50.39
N GLU A 230 54.55 -23.51 -49.37
CA GLU A 230 55.83 -24.20 -49.57
C GLU A 230 55.54 -25.50 -50.33
N ARG A 231 55.60 -25.41 -51.66
CA ARG A 231 55.74 -26.53 -52.57
C ARG A 231 57.10 -26.37 -53.24
N LEU A 232 58.12 -27.00 -52.69
CA LEU A 232 59.34 -27.35 -53.42
C LEU A 232 59.44 -28.87 -53.45
N ALA A 233 59.03 -29.42 -54.59
CA ALA A 233 59.36 -30.77 -55.01
C ALA A 233 60.86 -30.88 -55.31
N GLY A 234 61.42 -32.07 -55.10
CA GLY A 234 62.85 -32.36 -55.16
C GLY A 234 63.50 -32.37 -56.55
N GLY A 235 64.81 -32.68 -56.54
CA GLY A 235 65.64 -32.90 -57.71
C GLY A 235 67.10 -33.17 -57.33
N ASP A 236 67.59 -34.33 -57.74
CA ASP A 236 68.88 -34.97 -57.47
C ASP A 236 70.15 -34.18 -57.86
N GLY A 237 71.30 -34.53 -57.25
CA GLY A 237 72.63 -34.19 -57.75
C GLY A 237 73.80 -34.48 -56.79
N ASP A 238 74.50 -35.57 -57.10
CA ASP A 238 75.81 -36.10 -56.61
C ASP A 238 75.86 -36.90 -55.29
#